data_AF-A0A6N4ALT8-F1
#
_entry.id   AF-A0A6N4ALT8-F1
#
_cell.length_a   1.000
_cell.length_b   1.000
_cell.length_c   1.000
_cell.angle_alpha   90.00
_cell.angle_beta   90.00
_cell.angle_gamma   90.00
#
_symmetry.space_group_name_H-M   'P 1'
#
loop_
_entity.id
_entity.type
_entity.pdbx_description
1 polymer ?
#
loop_
_entity_poly.entity_id
_entity_poly.type
_entity_poly.pdbx_seq_one_letter_code
_entity_poly.pdbx_strand_id
1 'polypeptide(L)' 'MEFMGTLQAAKKWGIPRDTIAKYCREGKIKSAEHDKAGSPWRISIDEPRPNYRGRKQKE' A
#
# COMPACT_ATOMS: atom_id res chain seq x y z
N MET A 1 3.92 -17.35 -1.26
CA MET A 1 3.23 -16.07 -1.01
C MET A 1 3.74 -15.06 -2.00
N GLU A 2 2.86 -14.54 -2.86
CA GLU A 2 3.22 -13.48 -3.79
C GLU A 2 3.08 -12.12 -3.10
N PHE A 3 4.18 -11.39 -3.05
CA PHE A 3 4.21 -10.03 -2.52
C PHE A 3 4.36 -9.06 -3.68
N MET A 4 3.56 -8.02 -3.65
CA MET A 4 3.62 -6.91 -4.57
C MET A 4 4.30 -5.71 -3.90
N GLY A 5 5.09 -4.98 -4.68
CA GLY A 5 5.65 -3.71 -4.23
C GLY A 5 4.57 -2.62 -4.14
N THR A 6 4.88 -1.51 -3.48
CA THR A 6 4.03 -0.31 -3.43
C THR A 6 3.60 0.19 -4.81
N LEU A 7 4.44 0.02 -5.83
CA LEU A 7 4.17 0.39 -7.23
C LEU A 7 3.08 -0.50 -7.87
N GLN A 8 3.13 -1.81 -7.60
CA GLN A 8 2.13 -2.75 -8.07
C GLN A 8 0.82 -2.59 -7.32
N ALA A 9 0.88 -2.41 -6.00
CA ALA A 9 -0.27 -2.09 -5.17
C ALA A 9 -0.94 -0.78 -5.62
N ALA A 10 -0.16 0.22 -6.04
CA ALA A 10 -0.68 1.48 -6.56
C ALA A 10 -1.52 1.27 -7.83
N LYS A 11 -1.02 0.45 -8.76
CA LYS A 11 -1.76 0.09 -9.97
C LYS A 11 -3.01 -0.75 -9.65
N LYS A 12 -2.88 -1.73 -8.76
CA LYS A 12 -3.98 -2.64 -8.38
C LYS A 12 -5.13 -1.93 -7.67
N TRP A 13 -4.81 -1.03 -6.74
CA TRP A 13 -5.81 -0.34 -5.92
C TRP A 13 -6.22 1.02 -6.49
N GLY A 14 -5.51 1.53 -7.50
CA GLY A 14 -5.70 2.89 -8.04
C GLY A 14 -5.33 3.98 -7.03
N ILE A 15 -4.46 3.67 -6.07
CA ILE A 15 -4.03 4.60 -5.01
C ILE A 15 -2.61 5.06 -5.33
N PRO A 16 -2.29 6.36 -5.20
CA PRO A 16 -0.93 6.83 -5.44
C PRO A 16 0.08 6.15 -4.51
N ARG A 17 1.26 5.80 -5.03
CA ARG A 17 2.29 5.05 -4.27
C ARG A 17 2.63 5.73 -2.94
N ASP A 18 2.66 7.06 -2.91
CA ASP A 18 2.97 7.86 -1.73
C ASP A 18 1.93 7.69 -0.63
N THR A 19 0.66 7.58 -1.01
CA THR A 19 -0.41 7.26 -0.07
C THR A 19 -0.25 5.83 0.45
N ILE A 20 0.06 4.86 -0.41
CA ILE A 20 0.29 3.48 0.01
C ILE A 20 1.48 3.41 0.97
N ALA A 21 2.60 4.05 0.65
CA ALA A 21 3.77 4.13 1.52
C ALA A 21 3.45 4.79 2.87
N LYS A 22 2.61 5.83 2.88
CA LYS A 22 2.09 6.43 4.12
C LYS A 22 1.25 5.43 4.92
N TYR A 23 0.33 4.71 4.28
CA TYR A 23 -0.55 3.74 4.94
C TYR A 23 0.21 2.55 5.50
N CYS A 24 1.21 2.09 4.75
CA CYS A 24 2.24 1.16 5.17
C CYS A 24 2.92 1.61 6.48
N ARG A 25 3.42 2.86 6.52
CA ARG A 25 4.03 3.43 7.74
C ARG A 25 3.03 3.64 8.88
N GLU A 26 1.78 3.97 8.56
CA GLU A 26 0.70 4.15 9.53
C GLU A 26 0.15 2.81 10.08
N GLY A 27 0.57 1.66 9.55
CA GLY A 27 0.04 0.35 9.95
C GLY A 27 -1.40 0.08 9.51
N LYS A 28 -1.89 0.82 8.50
CA LYS A 28 -3.23 0.60 7.91
C LYS A 28 -3.27 -0.63 7.00
N ILE A 29 -2.11 -1.07 6.52
CA ILE A 29 -1.92 -2.29 5.75
C ILE A 29 -1.17 -3.26 6.67
N LYS A 30 -1.84 -4.31 7.15
CA LYS A 30 -1.27 -5.22 8.17
C LYS A 30 -0.30 -6.24 7.57
N SER A 31 -0.54 -6.65 6.34
CA SER A 31 0.31 -7.50 5.51
C SER A 31 1.33 -6.71 4.70
N ALA A 32 1.53 -5.43 5.01
CA ALA A 32 2.63 -4.67 4.48
C ALA A 32 3.84 -4.77 5.39
N GLU A 33 4.82 -5.53 4.94
CA GLU A 33 6.08 -5.71 5.65
C GLU A 33 7.16 -4.83 5.01
N HIS A 34 7.91 -4.13 5.86
CA HIS A 34 9.08 -3.37 5.46
C HIS A 34 10.25 -3.83 6.30
N ASP A 35 11.20 -4.47 5.64
CA ASP A 35 12.30 -5.18 6.27
C ASP A 35 13.27 -4.20 6.97
N LYS A 36 13.74 -3.18 6.24
CA LYS A 36 14.68 -2.16 6.73
C LYS A 36 14.55 -0.87 5.94
N ALA A 37 14.91 0.27 6.55
CA ALA A 37 15.02 1.54 5.83
C ALA A 37 15.92 1.40 4.58
N GLY A 38 15.32 1.53 3.39
CA GLY A 38 15.98 1.31 2.10
C GLY A 38 15.54 0.04 1.37
N SER A 39 14.84 -0.87 2.05
CA SER A 39 14.25 -2.07 1.45
C SER A 39 12.88 -1.78 0.83
N PRO A 40 12.50 -2.46 -0.25
CA PRO A 40 11.17 -2.32 -0.84
C PRO A 40 10.08 -2.83 0.10
N TRP A 41 8.95 -2.13 0.14
CA TRP A 41 7.74 -2.60 0.82
C TRP A 41 7.22 -3.88 0.16
N ARG A 42 6.93 -4.90 0.97
CA ARG A 42 6.33 -6.16 0.55
C ARG A 42 4.89 -6.19 1.02
N ILE A 43 3.95 -6.05 0.10
CA ILE A 43 2.51 -6.07 0.40
C ILE A 43 1.95 -7.36 -0.17
N SER A 44 1.26 -8.17 0.62
CA SER A 44 0.61 -9.38 0.08
C SER A 44 -0.38 -9.03 -1.04
N ILE A 45 -0.34 -9.77 -2.15
CA ILE A 45 -1.27 -9.53 -3.27
C ILE A 45 -2.75 -9.80 -2.89
N ASP A 46 -2.93 -10.70 -1.92
CA ASP A 46 -4.22 -11.10 -1.35
C ASP A 46 -4.72 -10.09 -0.29
N GLU A 47 -3.86 -9.16 0.13
CA GLU A 47 -4.24 -8.15 1.10
C GLU A 47 -5.41 -7.31 0.56
N PRO A 48 -6.52 -7.20 1.32
CA PRO A 48 -7.63 -6.36 0.93
C PRO A 48 -7.17 -4.90 0.81
N ARG A 49 -7.73 -4.20 -0.17
CA ARG A 49 -7.48 -2.76 -0.35
C ARG A 49 -7.63 -2.07 1.01
N PRO A 50 -6.61 -1.35 1.51
CA PRO A 50 -6.71 -0.69 2.79
C PRO A 50 -7.87 0.29 2.74
N ASN A 51 -8.46 0.58 3.91
CA ASN A 51 -9.59 1.50 4.03
C ASN A 51 -9.15 2.94 3.70
N TYR A 52 -8.94 3.18 2.40
CA TYR A 52 -8.62 4.46 1.81
C TYR A 52 -9.91 5.24 1.80
N ARG A 53 -10.21 5.88 2.93
CA ARG A 53 -11.14 7.00 3.00
C ARG A 53 -10.52 8.22 2.32
N GLY A 54 -10.16 8.07 1.04
CA GLY A 54 -9.76 9.17 0.20
C GLY A 54 -10.81 10.26 0.37
N ARG A 55 -10.35 11.44 0.77
CA ARG A 55 -11.15 12.66 0.63
C ARG A 55 -11.60 12.63 -0.83
N LYS A 56 -12.91 12.44 -1.09
CA LYS A 56 -13.46 12.50 -2.44
C LYS A 56 -12.90 13.77 -3.07
N GLN A 57 -11.99 13.65 -4.03
CA GLN A 57 -11.72 14.76 -4.91
C GLN A 57 -13.00 14.87 -5.71
N LYS A 58 -13.84 15.83 -5.32
CA LYS A 58 -14.96 16.27 -6.13
C LYS A 58 -14.36 16.67 -7.48
N GLU A 59 -14.97 16.12 -8.53
CA GLU A 59 -14.87 16.57 -9.92
C GLU A 59 -14.99 18.10 -10.01
#